data_AF-H1LUP4-F1
#
_entry.id   AF-H1LUP4-F1
#
_cell.length_a   1.000
_cell.length_b   1.000
_cell.length_c   1.000
_cell.angle_alpha   90.00
_cell.angle_beta   90.00
_cell.angle_gamma   90.00
#
_symmetry.space_group_name_H-M   'P 1'
#
loop_
_entity.id
_entity.type
_entity.pdbx_description
1 polymer ?
#
loop_
_entity_poly.entity_id
_entity_poly.type
_entity_poly.pdbx_seq_one_letter_code
_entity_poly.pdbx_strand_id
1 'polypeptide(L)'
;MTTNCIVPPKASYIDRLYTTGSAGYPGCKHIAGDIGEEKDFSEIIEQAKKCAPPTEIESGSIVGGFAHAQVLALADKVVDAVKSGAISKFVVMAGCDGRSKARNYYTDFAKALPKDAVILTAGCAKYKYNKLDLGDIGGIPRVLDAGQCNDSYSLAVIALKLKEVFGLDDINDLPLEFNIAWYEQKAVIVLLALLYLGVKNIHLGPTLPGFLSPNVAKVLVENFGIAGIGTVEDDIELFFGKVEKPVAEGKYNPDMLIGEVLAENPAAASVLMDIGMHCLGCPSSQMESLAEAAMVHGIDVNELIDRLNMLG
;
A
#
# COMPACT_ATOMS: atom_id res chain seq x y z
N MET A 1 7.09 -6.20 27.30
CA MET A 1 5.86 -6.32 26.50
C MET A 1 4.68 -5.79 27.31
N THR A 2 4.12 -4.65 26.90
CA THR A 2 3.00 -3.98 27.58
C THR A 2 1.63 -4.46 27.11
N THR A 3 1.53 -4.89 25.84
CA THR A 3 0.31 -5.38 25.19
C THR A 3 0.63 -6.57 24.27
N ASN A 4 -0.37 -7.05 23.52
CA ASN A 4 -0.14 -7.88 22.33
C ASN A 4 0.79 -7.16 21.33
N CYS A 5 1.56 -7.85 20.49
CA CYS A 5 1.53 -9.28 20.18
C CYS A 5 2.77 -10.02 20.72
N ILE A 6 2.57 -10.92 21.67
CA ILE A 6 3.61 -11.85 22.12
C ILE A 6 3.48 -13.13 21.31
N VAL A 7 4.59 -13.56 20.70
CA VAL A 7 4.71 -14.88 20.08
C VAL A 7 5.35 -15.82 21.11
N PRO A 8 5.04 -17.13 21.12
CA PRO A 8 5.69 -18.08 22.01
C PRO A 8 7.23 -17.89 22.01
N PRO A 9 7.82 -17.42 23.14
CA PRO A 9 9.22 -17.06 23.19
C PRO A 9 10.11 -18.30 23.08
N LYS A 10 11.23 -18.15 22.38
CA LYS A 10 12.25 -19.20 22.34
C LYS A 10 12.96 -19.27 23.69
N ALA A 11 13.46 -20.46 24.04
CA ALA A 11 14.26 -20.67 25.23
C ALA A 11 15.48 -19.73 25.32
N SER A 12 16.01 -19.28 24.18
CA SER A 12 17.18 -18.38 24.11
C SER A 12 16.93 -16.94 24.60
N TYR A 13 15.69 -16.54 24.86
CA TYR A 13 15.41 -15.19 25.36
C TYR A 13 14.24 -15.09 26.35
N ILE A 14 13.61 -16.21 26.71
CA ILE A 14 12.45 -16.21 27.62
C ILE A 14 12.79 -15.62 29.00
N ASP A 15 14.02 -15.79 29.46
CA ASP A 15 14.55 -15.30 30.74
C ASP A 15 14.75 -13.78 30.80
N ARG A 16 14.80 -13.13 29.63
CA ARG A 16 14.93 -11.67 29.46
C ARG A 16 13.71 -11.05 28.78
N LEU A 17 12.61 -11.80 28.67
CA LEU A 17 11.32 -11.28 28.24
C LEU A 17 10.49 -10.89 29.47
N TYR A 18 10.19 -9.60 29.59
CA TYR A 18 9.29 -9.06 30.62
C TYR A 18 7.92 -8.77 30.04
N THR A 19 6.88 -9.06 30.82
CA THR A 19 5.48 -8.71 30.54
C THR A 19 4.97 -7.71 31.58
N THR A 20 3.94 -6.93 31.26
CA THR A 20 3.28 -6.01 32.21
C THR A 20 1.89 -5.65 31.69
N GLY A 21 1.01 -5.12 32.55
CA GLY A 21 -0.36 -4.80 32.20
C GLY A 21 -1.13 -6.07 31.82
N SER A 22 -1.95 -6.02 30.78
CA SER A 22 -2.73 -7.19 30.34
C SER A 22 -1.92 -8.26 29.61
N ALA A 23 -0.61 -8.06 29.40
CA ALA A 23 0.25 -9.02 28.73
C ALA A 23 0.83 -10.05 29.70
N GLY A 24 0.91 -11.31 29.29
CA GLY A 24 1.51 -12.40 30.08
C GLY A 24 1.89 -13.59 29.21
N TYR A 25 2.92 -14.33 29.62
CA TYR A 25 3.29 -15.62 29.02
C TYR A 25 3.98 -16.51 30.07
N PRO A 26 3.63 -17.81 30.18
CA PRO A 26 4.24 -18.70 31.18
C PRO A 26 5.77 -18.74 31.09
N GLY A 27 6.43 -18.60 32.25
CA GLY A 27 7.89 -18.58 32.34
C GLY A 27 8.55 -17.23 32.05
N CYS A 28 7.80 -16.21 31.61
CA CYS A 28 8.29 -14.84 31.52
C CYS A 28 8.10 -14.10 32.85
N LYS A 29 9.00 -13.18 33.17
CA LYS A 29 8.83 -12.29 34.32
C LYS A 29 7.68 -11.32 34.05
N HIS A 30 6.93 -10.95 35.09
CA HIS A 30 5.84 -9.99 34.99
C HIS A 30 6.07 -8.82 35.93
N ILE A 31 6.06 -7.60 35.39
CA ILE A 31 6.15 -6.35 36.14
C ILE A 31 4.72 -5.94 36.48
N ALA A 32 4.37 -6.08 37.76
CA ALA A 32 3.07 -5.70 38.30
C ALA A 32 2.84 -4.18 38.24
N GLY A 33 1.60 -3.77 38.42
CA GLY A 33 1.18 -2.37 38.49
C GLY A 33 -0.13 -2.16 37.74
N ASP A 34 -1.12 -1.66 38.46
CA ASP A 34 -2.44 -1.35 37.93
C ASP A 34 -2.48 0.00 37.22
N ILE A 35 -3.63 0.32 36.64
CA ILE A 35 -3.84 1.61 35.96
C ILE A 35 -3.69 2.74 36.98
N GLY A 36 -2.76 3.66 36.71
CA GLY A 36 -2.49 4.82 37.57
C GLY A 36 -1.39 4.57 38.61
N GLU A 37 -0.83 3.36 38.69
CA GLU A 37 0.29 3.05 39.58
C GLU A 37 1.65 3.20 38.89
N GLU A 38 2.66 3.56 39.68
CA GLU A 38 4.05 3.54 39.23
C GLU A 38 4.56 2.10 39.14
N LYS A 39 5.22 1.76 38.03
CA LYS A 39 5.78 0.43 37.80
C LYS A 39 7.27 0.43 38.11
N ASP A 40 7.71 -0.56 38.88
CA ASP A 40 9.13 -0.77 39.16
C ASP A 40 9.82 -1.51 38.01
N PHE A 41 10.70 -0.80 37.29
CA PHE A 41 11.54 -1.34 36.22
C PHE A 41 12.99 -1.63 36.65
N SER A 42 13.29 -1.61 37.96
CA SER A 42 14.65 -1.81 38.48
C SER A 42 15.27 -3.13 38.02
N GLU A 43 14.52 -4.24 38.08
CA GLU A 43 15.02 -5.57 37.72
C GLU A 43 15.43 -5.67 36.25
N ILE A 44 14.61 -5.14 35.33
CA ILE A 44 14.91 -5.17 33.89
C ILE A 44 16.14 -4.30 33.57
N ILE A 45 16.33 -3.19 34.29
CA ILE A 45 17.51 -2.32 34.15
C ILE A 45 18.77 -3.07 34.62
N GLU A 46 18.72 -3.76 35.76
CA GLU A 46 19.85 -4.54 36.28
C GLU A 46 20.20 -5.74 35.40
N GLN A 47 19.21 -6.37 34.76
CA GLN A 47 19.48 -7.43 33.78
C GLN A 47 20.10 -6.84 32.49
N ALA A 48 19.60 -5.70 32.00
CA ALA A 48 20.10 -5.07 30.78
C ALA A 48 21.59 -4.70 30.87
N LYS A 49 22.07 -4.25 32.04
CA LYS A 49 23.50 -3.97 32.29
C LYS A 49 24.42 -5.19 32.12
N LYS A 50 23.87 -6.40 32.19
CA LYS A 50 24.60 -7.67 32.06
C LYS A 50 24.46 -8.28 30.66
N CYS A 51 23.64 -7.70 29.79
CA CYS A 51 23.47 -8.15 28.42
C CYS A 51 24.52 -7.50 27.51
N ALA A 52 24.89 -8.21 26.44
CA ALA A 52 25.60 -7.61 25.33
C ALA A 52 24.74 -6.51 24.68
N PRO A 53 25.34 -5.46 24.10
CA PRO A 53 24.60 -4.49 23.30
C PRO A 53 23.88 -5.18 22.13
N PRO A 54 22.81 -4.57 21.59
CA PRO A 54 22.12 -5.10 20.42
C PRO A 54 23.09 -5.28 19.24
N THR A 55 23.00 -6.41 18.55
CA THR A 55 23.66 -6.60 17.26
C THR A 55 22.89 -5.80 16.20
N GLU A 56 23.58 -4.94 15.45
CA GLU A 56 22.96 -4.17 14.37
C GLU A 56 22.40 -5.11 13.29
N ILE A 57 21.17 -4.82 12.84
CA ILE A 57 20.48 -5.58 11.78
C ILE A 57 20.36 -4.72 10.50
N GLU A 58 20.27 -3.40 10.66
CA GLU A 58 20.11 -2.42 9.60
C GLU A 58 20.56 -1.04 10.10
N SER A 59 20.83 -0.12 9.17
CA SER A 59 21.17 1.28 9.44
C SER A 59 20.29 2.22 8.58
N GLY A 60 20.22 3.50 8.96
CA GLY A 60 19.40 4.51 8.28
C GLY A 60 18.34 5.13 9.21
N SER A 61 17.29 5.68 8.62
CA SER A 61 16.22 6.38 9.34
C SER A 61 14.85 6.13 8.71
N ILE A 62 13.80 6.20 9.52
CA ILE A 62 12.41 6.19 9.08
C ILE A 62 11.77 7.50 9.55
N VAL A 63 11.05 8.16 8.65
CA VAL A 63 10.30 9.39 8.96
C VAL A 63 8.87 9.02 9.36
N GLY A 64 8.34 9.68 10.39
CA GLY A 64 6.96 9.51 10.86
C GLY A 64 6.54 10.67 11.76
N GLY A 65 5.37 10.56 12.38
CA GLY A 65 4.81 11.63 13.24
C GLY A 65 3.76 12.50 12.55
N PHE A 66 3.18 12.03 11.45
CA PHE A 66 2.13 12.71 10.70
C PHE A 66 0.73 12.42 11.28
N ALA A 67 0.59 12.58 12.60
CA ALA A 67 -0.72 12.54 13.25
C ALA A 67 -1.55 13.79 12.87
N HIS A 68 -2.83 13.83 13.27
CA HIS A 68 -3.77 14.86 12.79
C HIS A 68 -3.24 16.29 13.01
N ALA A 69 -2.65 16.62 14.16
CA ALA A 69 -2.17 17.98 14.42
C ALA A 69 -1.05 18.41 13.45
N GLN A 70 -0.11 17.51 13.16
CA GLN A 70 0.99 17.77 12.24
C GLN A 70 0.50 17.88 10.79
N VAL A 71 -0.43 17.01 10.37
CA VAL A 71 -0.97 17.07 9.00
C VAL A 71 -1.85 18.29 8.81
N LEU A 72 -2.65 18.66 9.81
CA LEU A 72 -3.46 19.89 9.77
C LEU A 72 -2.59 21.15 9.72
N ALA A 73 -1.44 21.16 10.40
CA ALA A 73 -0.47 22.26 10.28
C ALA A 73 0.16 22.34 8.88
N LEU A 74 0.10 21.27 8.09
CA LEU A 74 0.56 21.20 6.69
C LEU A 74 -0.61 21.22 5.69
N ALA A 75 -1.85 21.47 6.13
CA ALA A 75 -3.05 21.31 5.32
C ALA A 75 -2.99 22.12 4.03
N ASP A 76 -2.58 23.40 4.10
CA ASP A 76 -2.50 24.27 2.92
C ASP A 76 -1.55 23.68 1.86
N LYS A 77 -0.38 23.19 2.28
CA LYS A 77 0.60 22.56 1.38
C LYS A 77 0.05 21.27 0.74
N VAL A 78 -0.66 20.45 1.53
CA VAL A 78 -1.29 19.22 1.04
C VAL A 78 -2.41 19.57 0.04
N VAL A 79 -3.24 20.55 0.36
CA VAL A 79 -4.35 21.00 -0.49
C VAL A 79 -3.83 21.58 -1.80
N ASP A 80 -2.76 22.39 -1.77
CA ASP A 80 -2.13 22.94 -2.96
C ASP A 80 -1.52 21.84 -3.83
N ALA A 81 -0.90 20.82 -3.22
CA ALA A 81 -0.35 19.68 -3.95
C ALA A 81 -1.45 18.86 -4.64
N VAL A 82 -2.62 18.69 -4.01
CA VAL A 82 -3.78 18.03 -4.64
C VAL A 82 -4.38 18.90 -5.75
N LYS A 83 -4.60 20.20 -5.50
CA LYS A 83 -5.18 21.12 -6.49
C LYS A 83 -4.31 21.31 -7.72
N SER A 84 -2.99 21.26 -7.57
CA SER A 84 -2.05 21.35 -8.68
C SER A 84 -1.87 20.03 -9.44
N GLY A 85 -2.43 18.93 -8.94
CA GLY A 85 -2.24 17.59 -9.50
C GLY A 85 -0.90 16.95 -9.15
N ALA A 86 -0.07 17.57 -8.31
CA ALA A 86 1.17 16.99 -7.83
C ALA A 86 0.93 15.74 -6.96
N ILE A 87 -0.17 15.72 -6.20
CA ILE A 87 -0.68 14.52 -5.55
C ILE A 87 -2.01 14.15 -6.22
N SER A 88 -2.02 13.05 -6.95
CA SER A 88 -3.24 12.58 -7.64
C SER A 88 -4.17 11.82 -6.70
N LYS A 89 -3.61 11.08 -5.74
CA LYS A 89 -4.37 10.18 -4.88
C LYS A 89 -3.65 9.82 -3.59
N PHE A 90 -4.42 9.60 -2.54
CA PHE A 90 -3.97 9.03 -1.28
C PHE A 90 -4.42 7.57 -1.18
N VAL A 91 -3.57 6.70 -0.65
CA VAL A 91 -3.95 5.31 -0.36
C VAL A 91 -3.74 5.01 1.11
N VAL A 92 -4.83 4.73 1.81
CA VAL A 92 -4.81 4.32 3.22
C VAL A 92 -4.39 2.86 3.30
N MET A 93 -3.13 2.62 3.64
CA MET A 93 -2.55 1.27 3.82
C MET A 93 -2.32 0.93 5.30
N ALA A 94 -3.17 1.46 6.18
CA ALA A 94 -3.07 1.27 7.62
C ALA A 94 -3.42 -0.16 8.07
N GLY A 95 -3.24 -0.42 9.37
CA GLY A 95 -3.73 -1.60 10.07
C GLY A 95 -2.64 -2.49 10.65
N CYS A 96 -2.76 -3.80 10.51
CA CYS A 96 -1.91 -4.79 11.17
C CYS A 96 -1.18 -5.72 10.20
N ASP A 97 0.11 -5.94 10.46
CA ASP A 97 0.93 -6.94 9.76
C ASP A 97 0.82 -8.34 10.41
N GLY A 98 1.34 -9.35 9.71
CA GLY A 98 1.34 -10.74 10.16
C GLY A 98 2.26 -11.64 9.33
N ARG A 99 2.20 -12.96 9.60
CA ARG A 99 3.19 -13.93 9.06
C ARG A 99 2.94 -14.40 7.62
N SER A 100 1.70 -14.26 7.13
CA SER A 100 1.33 -14.82 5.82
C SER A 100 2.17 -14.21 4.70
N LYS A 101 2.73 -15.06 3.83
CA LYS A 101 3.49 -14.63 2.63
C LYS A 101 2.62 -13.80 1.68
N ALA A 102 1.31 -14.01 1.66
CA ALA A 102 0.36 -13.22 0.86
C ALA A 102 0.44 -11.72 1.18
N ARG A 103 0.95 -11.32 2.36
CA ARG A 103 1.13 -9.91 2.72
C ARG A 103 2.27 -9.22 1.98
N ASN A 104 3.09 -9.96 1.22
CA ASN A 104 4.05 -9.34 0.31
C ASN A 104 3.35 -8.50 -0.75
N TYR A 105 2.07 -8.80 -1.05
CA TYR A 105 1.16 -7.93 -1.79
C TYR A 105 1.30 -6.46 -1.36
N TYR A 106 1.29 -6.13 -0.05
CA TYR A 106 1.36 -4.73 0.40
C TYR A 106 2.72 -4.07 0.14
N THR A 107 3.80 -4.86 0.14
CA THR A 107 5.13 -4.37 -0.22
C THR A 107 5.19 -4.08 -1.72
N ASP A 108 4.70 -5.01 -2.53
CA ASP A 108 4.77 -4.91 -3.99
C ASP A 108 3.78 -3.86 -4.53
N PHE A 109 2.59 -3.77 -3.95
CA PHE A 109 1.62 -2.70 -4.18
C PHE A 109 2.22 -1.32 -3.89
N ALA A 110 2.86 -1.13 -2.73
CA ALA A 110 3.50 0.14 -2.39
C ALA A 110 4.62 0.55 -3.36
N LYS A 111 5.35 -0.42 -3.94
CA LYS A 111 6.36 -0.16 -4.98
C LYS A 111 5.74 0.20 -6.33
N ALA A 112 4.61 -0.44 -6.65
CA ALA A 112 3.89 -0.26 -7.92
C ALA A 112 3.07 1.04 -7.96
N LEU A 113 2.82 1.69 -6.82
CA LEU A 113 2.07 2.94 -6.76
C LEU A 113 2.69 4.02 -7.66
N PRO A 114 1.86 4.72 -8.46
CA PRO A 114 2.26 5.92 -9.20
C PRO A 114 3.03 6.92 -8.32
N LYS A 115 4.04 7.57 -8.89
CA LYS A 115 4.99 8.43 -8.14
C LYS A 115 4.33 9.69 -7.56
N ASP A 116 3.15 10.04 -8.03
CA ASP A 116 2.26 11.11 -7.58
C ASP A 116 1.23 10.65 -6.53
N ALA A 117 1.27 9.37 -6.10
CA ALA A 117 0.44 8.86 -5.01
C ALA A 117 1.13 8.92 -3.65
N VAL A 118 0.36 9.14 -2.58
CA VAL A 118 0.84 9.17 -1.18
C VAL A 118 0.18 8.09 -0.32
N ILE A 119 0.98 7.33 0.42
CA ILE A 119 0.49 6.35 1.39
C ILE A 119 0.20 7.03 2.73
N LEU A 120 -1.00 6.82 3.25
CA LEU A 120 -1.37 7.15 4.63
C LEU A 120 -1.35 5.87 5.47
N THR A 121 -0.58 5.85 6.56
CA THR A 121 -0.46 4.64 7.39
C THR A 121 -0.58 4.90 8.89
N ALA A 122 -1.00 3.87 9.59
CA ALA A 122 -1.07 3.78 11.05
C ALA A 122 -1.06 2.29 11.42
N GLY A 123 -0.41 1.93 12.54
CA GLY A 123 -0.28 0.54 12.98
C GLY A 123 0.81 -0.25 12.28
N CYS A 124 1.02 -1.51 12.69
CA CYS A 124 2.20 -2.27 12.27
C CYS A 124 2.18 -2.72 10.80
N ALA A 125 1.08 -2.57 10.06
CA ALA A 125 1.06 -2.76 8.61
C ALA A 125 2.15 -1.95 7.88
N LYS A 126 2.53 -0.80 8.45
CA LYS A 126 3.60 0.08 7.94
C LYS A 126 4.91 -0.63 7.63
N TYR A 127 5.26 -1.69 8.38
CA TYR A 127 6.54 -2.38 8.22
C TYR A 127 6.67 -3.13 6.89
N LYS A 128 5.59 -3.24 6.11
CA LYS A 128 5.64 -3.75 4.73
C LYS A 128 6.24 -2.78 3.73
N TYR A 129 6.29 -1.48 4.03
CA TYR A 129 6.70 -0.47 3.05
C TYR A 129 7.43 0.76 3.64
N ASN A 130 7.48 0.96 4.96
CA ASN A 130 8.09 2.15 5.58
C ASN A 130 9.63 2.21 5.55
N LYS A 131 10.26 1.14 5.02
CA LYS A 131 11.71 1.06 4.78
C LYS A 131 12.06 1.06 3.30
N LEU A 132 11.07 1.23 2.43
CA LEU A 132 11.29 1.41 1.01
C LEU A 132 11.67 2.86 0.74
N ASP A 133 12.54 3.07 -0.25
CA ASP A 133 12.83 4.40 -0.75
C ASP A 133 11.75 4.83 -1.75
N LEU A 134 10.63 5.35 -1.22
CA LEU A 134 9.50 5.80 -2.02
C LEU A 134 9.58 7.28 -2.39
N GLY A 135 10.53 8.04 -1.84
CA GLY A 135 10.73 9.48 -2.10
C GLY A 135 9.66 10.40 -1.49
N ASP A 136 9.58 11.61 -2.01
CA ASP A 136 8.67 12.67 -1.59
C ASP A 136 8.06 13.39 -2.81
N ILE A 137 6.99 14.13 -2.57
CA ILE A 137 6.31 14.99 -3.55
C ILE A 137 6.36 16.41 -3.01
N GLY A 138 7.20 17.27 -3.61
CA GLY A 138 7.34 18.66 -3.18
C GLY A 138 7.74 18.81 -1.70
N GLY A 139 8.55 17.89 -1.16
CA GLY A 139 8.93 17.84 0.25
C GLY A 139 7.90 17.20 1.17
N ILE A 140 6.83 16.58 0.66
CA ILE A 140 5.89 15.75 1.44
C ILE A 140 6.29 14.28 1.24
N PRO A 141 6.73 13.55 2.30
CA PRO A 141 7.08 12.14 2.15
C PRO A 141 5.93 11.32 1.57
N ARG A 142 6.22 10.39 0.64
CA ARG A 142 5.19 9.51 0.06
C ARG A 142 4.65 8.46 1.02
N VAL A 143 5.20 8.36 2.23
CA VAL A 143 4.63 7.58 3.34
C VAL A 143 4.43 8.50 4.54
N LEU A 144 3.18 8.78 4.88
CA LEU A 144 2.80 9.57 6.04
C LEU A 144 2.35 8.65 7.16
N ASP A 145 3.26 8.39 8.10
CA ASP A 145 3.00 7.56 9.27
C ASP A 145 2.39 8.37 10.42
N ALA A 146 1.10 8.15 10.69
CA ALA A 146 0.36 8.79 11.77
C ALA A 146 0.60 8.16 13.15
N GLY A 147 1.17 6.95 13.24
CA GLY A 147 1.49 6.31 14.52
C GLY A 147 1.00 4.87 14.66
N GLN A 148 0.51 4.53 15.85
CA GLN A 148 -0.01 3.21 16.19
C GLN A 148 -1.37 2.95 15.52
N CYS A 149 -1.93 1.74 15.65
CA CYS A 149 -3.21 1.39 15.03
C CYS A 149 -4.39 2.28 15.52
N ASN A 150 -4.32 2.78 16.75
CA ASN A 150 -5.29 3.76 17.27
C ASN A 150 -5.18 5.12 16.57
N ASP A 151 -4.02 5.47 16.01
CA ASP A 151 -3.83 6.69 15.23
C ASP A 151 -4.45 6.62 13.84
N SER A 152 -5.11 5.51 13.48
CA SER A 152 -6.12 5.51 12.40
C SER A 152 -7.23 6.56 12.65
N TYR A 153 -7.45 6.95 13.91
CA TYR A 153 -8.25 8.13 14.25
C TYR A 153 -7.73 9.40 13.56
N SER A 154 -6.41 9.63 13.57
CA SER A 154 -5.81 10.77 12.88
C SER A 154 -6.11 10.74 11.39
N LEU A 155 -6.04 9.57 10.76
CA LEU A 155 -6.33 9.42 9.32
C LEU A 155 -7.80 9.75 9.01
N ALA A 156 -8.73 9.34 9.87
CA ALA A 156 -10.15 9.71 9.74
C ALA A 156 -10.36 11.23 9.91
N VAL A 157 -9.70 11.86 10.88
CA VAL A 157 -9.75 13.33 11.06
C VAL A 157 -9.19 14.06 9.84
N ILE A 158 -8.09 13.58 9.28
CA ILE A 158 -7.48 14.15 8.07
C ILE A 158 -8.45 14.03 6.88
N ALA A 159 -9.04 12.86 6.65
CA ALA A 159 -10.01 12.67 5.57
C ALA A 159 -11.23 13.59 5.74
N LEU A 160 -11.80 13.69 6.94
CA LEU A 160 -12.91 14.61 7.22
C LEU A 160 -12.53 16.07 6.99
N LYS A 161 -11.29 16.47 7.32
CA LYS A 161 -10.85 17.83 7.04
C LYS A 161 -10.67 18.09 5.55
N LEU A 162 -10.10 17.15 4.81
CA LEU A 162 -9.98 17.27 3.35
C LEU A 162 -11.35 17.37 2.70
N LYS A 163 -12.33 16.56 3.14
CA LYS A 163 -13.73 16.65 2.71
C LYS A 163 -14.27 18.08 2.87
N GLU A 164 -14.08 18.67 4.06
CA GLU A 164 -14.49 20.05 4.35
C GLU A 164 -13.79 21.07 3.44
N VAL A 165 -12.47 20.95 3.27
CA VAL A 165 -11.67 21.91 2.48
C VAL A 165 -12.00 21.85 0.99
N PHE A 166 -12.32 20.67 0.46
CA PHE A 166 -12.75 20.49 -0.92
C PHE A 166 -14.25 20.74 -1.13
N GLY A 167 -15.01 21.00 -0.06
CA GLY A 167 -16.45 21.26 -0.13
C GLY A 167 -17.25 20.06 -0.65
N LEU A 168 -16.82 18.84 -0.31
CA LEU A 168 -17.45 17.59 -0.75
C LEU A 168 -18.57 17.18 0.21
N ASP A 169 -19.67 16.66 -0.34
CA ASP A 169 -20.82 16.18 0.45
C ASP A 169 -20.58 14.79 1.04
N ASP A 170 -19.83 13.94 0.35
CA ASP A 170 -19.46 12.58 0.78
C ASP A 170 -17.93 12.48 1.01
N ILE A 171 -17.53 11.70 2.04
CA ILE A 171 -16.10 11.40 2.28
C ILE A 171 -15.52 10.51 1.18
N ASN A 172 -16.37 9.73 0.51
CA ASN A 172 -15.99 8.81 -0.56
C ASN A 172 -15.69 9.53 -1.89
N ASP A 173 -16.00 10.83 -2.00
CA ASP A 173 -15.66 11.65 -3.18
C ASP A 173 -14.22 12.19 -3.12
N LEU A 174 -13.52 11.98 -2.00
CA LEU A 174 -12.10 12.31 -1.90
C LEU A 174 -11.25 11.40 -2.79
N PRO A 175 -10.09 11.86 -3.28
CA PRO A 175 -9.13 11.02 -3.97
C PRO A 175 -8.39 10.11 -2.95
N LEU A 176 -9.14 9.24 -2.28
CA LEU A 176 -8.71 8.35 -1.20
C LEU A 176 -9.15 6.92 -1.49
N GLU A 177 -8.19 6.01 -1.51
CA GLU A 177 -8.46 4.57 -1.61
C GLU A 177 -8.10 3.90 -0.29
N PHE A 178 -8.84 2.85 0.09
CA PHE A 178 -8.63 2.13 1.34
C PHE A 178 -8.17 0.70 1.07
N ASN A 179 -6.87 0.44 1.24
CA ASN A 179 -6.25 -0.87 1.08
C ASN A 179 -5.66 -1.36 2.42
N ILE A 180 -6.54 -1.81 3.31
CA ILE A 180 -6.25 -2.02 4.73
C ILE A 180 -5.81 -3.46 4.98
N ALA A 181 -4.71 -3.62 5.73
CA ALA A 181 -4.27 -4.92 6.24
C ALA A 181 -4.81 -5.14 7.66
N TRP A 182 -5.33 -6.33 7.97
CA TRP A 182 -5.80 -6.63 9.34
C TRP A 182 -5.21 -7.95 9.87
N TYR A 183 -5.25 -8.14 11.19
CA TYR A 183 -4.76 -9.36 11.83
C TYR A 183 -5.53 -9.69 13.12
N GLU A 184 -5.63 -8.73 14.03
CA GLU A 184 -6.23 -8.92 15.36
C GLU A 184 -7.38 -7.92 15.59
N GLN A 185 -7.93 -7.89 16.80
CA GLN A 185 -9.23 -7.31 17.07
C GLN A 185 -9.22 -5.77 17.10
N LYS A 186 -8.07 -5.11 17.32
CA LYS A 186 -8.01 -3.64 17.19
C LYS A 186 -8.20 -3.21 15.74
N ALA A 187 -7.74 -3.99 14.76
CA ALA A 187 -8.05 -3.71 13.36
C ALA A 187 -9.55 -3.86 13.05
N VAL A 188 -10.26 -4.76 13.73
CA VAL A 188 -11.72 -4.92 13.57
C VAL A 188 -12.47 -3.69 14.05
N ILE A 189 -12.14 -3.14 15.23
CA ILE A 189 -12.82 -1.92 15.70
C ILE A 189 -12.47 -0.68 14.86
N VAL A 190 -11.26 -0.60 14.31
CA VAL A 190 -10.89 0.44 13.33
C VAL A 190 -11.75 0.33 12.08
N LEU A 191 -11.92 -0.88 11.52
CA LEU A 191 -12.80 -1.11 10.38
C LEU A 191 -14.24 -0.66 10.69
N LEU A 192 -14.81 -1.11 11.81
CA LEU A 192 -16.17 -0.73 12.20
C LEU A 192 -16.33 0.79 12.38
N ALA A 193 -15.31 1.48 12.90
CA ALA A 193 -15.31 2.94 13.00
C ALA A 193 -15.33 3.62 11.63
N LEU A 194 -14.55 3.13 10.66
CA LEU A 194 -14.58 3.66 9.29
C LEU A 194 -15.94 3.44 8.62
N LEU A 195 -16.54 2.25 8.79
CA LEU A 195 -17.89 1.97 8.28
C LEU A 195 -18.95 2.89 8.92
N TYR A 196 -18.83 3.15 10.23
CA TYR A 196 -19.70 4.09 10.94
C TYR A 196 -19.57 5.52 10.41
N LEU A 197 -18.36 5.94 10.04
CA LEU A 197 -18.08 7.24 9.43
C LEU A 197 -18.53 7.32 7.95
N GLY A 198 -19.12 6.26 7.41
CA GLY A 198 -19.63 6.22 6.04
C GLY A 198 -18.59 5.91 4.98
N VAL A 199 -17.39 5.48 5.36
CA VAL A 199 -16.36 5.05 4.40
C VAL A 199 -16.81 3.76 3.70
N LYS A 200 -16.71 3.74 2.38
CA LYS A 200 -17.05 2.62 1.50
C LYS A 200 -15.83 2.14 0.73
N ASN A 201 -16.00 1.03 0.02
CA ASN A 201 -15.02 0.46 -0.93
C ASN A 201 -13.68 0.08 -0.27
N ILE A 202 -13.72 -0.31 1.01
CA ILE A 202 -12.55 -0.77 1.74
C ILE A 202 -12.12 -2.14 1.20
N HIS A 203 -10.90 -2.21 0.67
CA HIS A 203 -10.22 -3.45 0.33
C HIS A 203 -9.49 -3.95 1.57
N LEU A 204 -9.90 -5.11 2.07
CA LEU A 204 -9.47 -5.68 3.34
C LEU A 204 -8.73 -7.00 3.12
N GLY A 205 -7.48 -7.07 3.58
CA GLY A 205 -6.62 -8.21 3.31
C GLY A 205 -5.66 -8.63 4.43
N PRO A 206 -4.87 -9.70 4.22
CA PRO A 206 -4.76 -10.44 2.95
C PRO A 206 -5.91 -11.42 2.69
N THR A 207 -6.79 -11.64 3.66
CA THR A 207 -8.01 -12.45 3.52
C THR A 207 -9.14 -11.77 4.29
N LEU A 208 -10.39 -11.97 3.91
CA LEU A 208 -11.52 -11.52 4.72
C LEU A 208 -11.59 -12.28 6.07
N PRO A 209 -12.18 -11.67 7.12
CA PRO A 209 -12.32 -12.33 8.41
C PRO A 209 -13.15 -13.61 8.39
N GLY A 210 -12.57 -14.70 8.88
CA GLY A 210 -13.23 -16.01 8.95
C GLY A 210 -14.44 -16.08 9.89
N PHE A 211 -14.68 -15.04 10.71
CA PHE A 211 -15.88 -14.93 11.54
C PHE A 211 -17.09 -14.33 10.80
N LEU A 212 -16.92 -13.85 9.57
CA LEU A 212 -18.03 -13.37 8.75
C LEU A 212 -18.76 -14.56 8.12
N SER A 213 -20.01 -14.77 8.54
CA SER A 213 -20.87 -15.71 7.82
C SER A 213 -21.19 -15.19 6.41
N PRO A 214 -21.56 -16.06 5.46
CA PRO A 214 -21.89 -15.61 4.10
C PRO A 214 -22.94 -14.49 4.05
N ASN A 215 -23.97 -14.56 4.91
CA ASN A 215 -25.01 -13.53 4.97
C ASN A 215 -24.51 -12.20 5.52
N VAL A 216 -23.64 -12.24 6.55
CA VAL A 216 -23.05 -11.01 7.12
C VAL A 216 -22.06 -10.39 6.12
N ALA A 217 -21.24 -11.20 5.47
CA ALA A 217 -20.34 -10.74 4.41
C ALA A 217 -21.12 -10.07 3.27
N LYS A 218 -22.25 -10.67 2.84
CA LYS A 218 -23.12 -10.08 1.83
C LYS A 218 -23.66 -8.71 2.23
N VAL A 219 -24.12 -8.53 3.47
CA VAL A 219 -24.56 -7.22 3.98
C VAL A 219 -23.42 -6.18 3.93
N LEU A 220 -22.19 -6.58 4.27
CA LEU A 220 -21.03 -5.69 4.21
C LEU A 220 -20.67 -5.29 2.78
N VAL A 221 -20.72 -6.23 1.83
CA VAL A 221 -20.50 -5.96 0.41
C VAL A 221 -21.59 -5.03 -0.13
N GLU A 222 -22.87 -5.35 0.09
CA GLU A 222 -23.99 -4.61 -0.49
C GLU A 222 -24.12 -3.18 0.04
N ASN A 223 -23.84 -2.95 1.33
CA ASN A 223 -24.03 -1.63 1.94
C ASN A 223 -22.76 -0.77 1.93
N PHE A 224 -21.58 -1.39 1.99
CA PHE A 224 -20.30 -0.69 2.18
C PHE A 224 -19.26 -0.97 1.10
N GLY A 225 -19.51 -1.90 0.16
CA GLY A 225 -18.55 -2.24 -0.88
C GLY A 225 -17.26 -2.87 -0.34
N ILE A 226 -17.29 -3.54 0.82
CA ILE A 226 -16.10 -4.24 1.34
C ILE A 226 -15.68 -5.30 0.33
N ALA A 227 -14.40 -5.28 -0.04
CA ALA A 227 -13.79 -6.25 -0.95
C ALA A 227 -12.54 -6.88 -0.34
N GLY A 228 -12.14 -8.04 -0.87
CA GLY A 228 -10.80 -8.57 -0.63
C GLY A 228 -9.76 -7.87 -1.52
N ILE A 229 -8.50 -8.27 -1.38
CA ILE A 229 -7.44 -7.88 -2.32
C ILE A 229 -7.42 -8.82 -3.54
N GLY A 230 -7.05 -8.29 -4.70
CA GLY A 230 -6.79 -9.02 -5.94
C GLY A 230 -5.29 -9.27 -6.14
N THR A 231 -4.85 -9.22 -7.41
CA THR A 231 -3.41 -9.11 -7.73
C THR A 231 -2.95 -7.67 -7.56
N VAL A 232 -1.64 -7.44 -7.49
CA VAL A 232 -1.11 -6.07 -7.38
C VAL A 232 -1.48 -5.27 -8.62
N GLU A 233 -1.38 -5.90 -9.79
CA GLU A 233 -1.68 -5.31 -11.09
C GLU A 233 -3.16 -4.92 -11.18
N ASP A 234 -4.06 -5.85 -10.85
CA ASP A 234 -5.52 -5.60 -10.91
C ASP A 234 -5.93 -4.50 -9.94
N ASP A 235 -5.38 -4.50 -8.72
CA ASP A 235 -5.76 -3.50 -7.71
C ASP A 235 -5.15 -2.13 -8.00
N ILE A 236 -3.97 -2.06 -8.62
CA ILE A 236 -3.42 -0.79 -9.13
C ILE A 236 -4.31 -0.24 -10.25
N GLU A 237 -4.71 -1.08 -11.21
CA GLU A 237 -5.64 -0.66 -12.28
C GLU A 237 -7.00 -0.23 -11.71
N LEU A 238 -7.52 -0.97 -10.73
CA LEU A 238 -8.78 -0.65 -10.07
C LEU A 238 -8.72 0.72 -9.36
N PHE A 239 -7.63 1.00 -8.66
CA PHE A 239 -7.52 2.22 -7.84
C PHE A 239 -7.06 3.43 -8.64
N PHE A 240 -6.34 3.26 -9.75
CA PHE A 240 -5.76 4.38 -10.49
C PHE A 240 -6.28 4.48 -11.93
N GLY A 241 -7.14 3.55 -12.37
CA GLY A 241 -7.46 3.36 -13.78
C GLY A 241 -6.31 2.65 -14.50
N LYS A 242 -6.42 2.49 -15.83
CA LYS A 242 -5.30 1.98 -16.63
C LYS A 242 -4.09 2.89 -16.45
N VAL A 243 -3.13 2.44 -15.64
CA VAL A 243 -1.86 3.12 -15.48
C VAL A 243 -1.08 2.83 -16.75
N GLU A 244 -0.84 3.87 -17.56
CA GLU A 244 0.11 3.77 -18.68
C GLU A 244 1.45 3.31 -18.09
N LYS A 245 1.82 2.06 -18.37
CA LYS A 245 3.16 1.60 -18.01
C LYS A 245 4.14 2.44 -18.81
N PRO A 246 5.25 2.90 -18.20
CA PRO A 246 6.34 3.47 -18.97
C PRO A 246 6.75 2.46 -20.04
N VAL A 247 6.91 2.94 -21.28
CA VAL A 247 7.44 2.12 -22.37
C VAL A 247 8.77 1.53 -21.94
N ALA A 248 8.87 0.20 -22.02
CA ALA A 248 10.11 -0.49 -21.74
C ALA A 248 11.26 0.13 -22.55
N GLU A 249 12.35 0.47 -21.88
CA GLU A 249 13.57 0.94 -22.55
C GLU A 249 14.09 -0.16 -23.48
N GLY A 250 14.25 0.17 -24.76
CA GLY A 250 14.62 -0.81 -25.76
C GLY A 250 14.80 -0.21 -27.14
N LYS A 251 15.03 -1.10 -28.11
CA LYS A 251 15.26 -0.75 -29.51
C LYS A 251 14.00 -0.18 -30.17
N TYR A 252 12.84 -0.73 -29.84
CA TYR A 252 11.57 -0.29 -30.37
C TYR A 252 10.84 0.64 -29.38
N ASN A 253 10.14 1.64 -29.91
CA ASN A 253 9.30 2.56 -29.14
C ASN A 253 7.93 2.75 -29.84
N PRO A 254 6.89 3.29 -29.16
CA PRO A 254 5.53 3.32 -29.67
C PRO A 254 5.33 4.14 -30.94
N ASP A 255 6.19 5.14 -31.17
CA ASP A 255 6.09 6.06 -32.30
C ASP A 255 6.72 5.49 -33.58
N MET A 256 7.45 4.38 -33.50
CA MET A 256 8.04 3.74 -34.69
C MET A 256 6.95 3.21 -35.61
N LEU A 257 7.15 3.38 -36.91
CA LEU A 257 6.22 2.87 -37.91
C LEU A 257 6.42 1.37 -38.11
N ILE A 258 5.33 0.63 -38.30
CA ILE A 258 5.37 -0.80 -38.58
C ILE A 258 6.27 -1.14 -39.76
N GLY A 259 6.28 -0.31 -40.80
CA GLY A 259 7.15 -0.51 -41.96
C GLY A 259 8.64 -0.37 -41.64
N GLU A 260 9.01 0.53 -40.74
CA GLU A 260 10.39 0.70 -40.28
C GLU A 260 10.84 -0.50 -39.44
N VAL A 261 9.97 -0.95 -38.53
CA VAL A 261 10.20 -2.11 -37.67
C VAL A 261 10.39 -3.38 -38.51
N LEU A 262 9.55 -3.61 -39.52
CA LEU A 262 9.63 -4.78 -40.40
C LEU A 262 10.81 -4.73 -41.38
N ALA A 263 11.18 -3.54 -41.85
CA ALA A 263 12.36 -3.36 -42.69
C ALA A 263 13.65 -3.65 -41.92
N GLU A 264 13.69 -3.27 -40.64
CA GLU A 264 14.84 -3.50 -39.77
C GLU A 264 14.91 -4.94 -39.24
N ASN A 265 13.78 -5.50 -38.81
CA ASN A 265 13.69 -6.86 -38.31
C ASN A 265 12.48 -7.60 -38.90
N PRO A 266 12.68 -8.39 -39.97
CA PRO A 266 11.62 -9.19 -40.58
C PRO A 266 10.95 -10.19 -39.62
N ALA A 267 11.60 -10.59 -38.51
CA ALA A 267 11.02 -11.46 -37.50
C ALA A 267 9.89 -10.78 -36.70
N ALA A 268 9.83 -9.45 -36.68
CA ALA A 268 8.74 -8.70 -36.05
C ALA A 268 7.37 -9.03 -36.67
N ALA A 269 7.35 -9.53 -37.91
CA ALA A 269 6.12 -9.95 -38.57
C ALA A 269 5.35 -11.02 -37.79
N SER A 270 6.03 -11.97 -37.11
CA SER A 270 5.33 -12.98 -36.33
C SER A 270 4.63 -12.38 -35.12
N VAL A 271 5.30 -11.46 -34.41
CA VAL A 271 4.74 -10.76 -33.25
C VAL A 271 3.53 -9.92 -33.64
N LEU A 272 3.60 -9.20 -34.76
CA LEU A 272 2.49 -8.39 -35.26
C LEU A 272 1.32 -9.26 -35.78
N MET A 273 1.60 -10.39 -36.40
CA MET A 273 0.55 -11.33 -36.81
C MET A 273 -0.15 -11.99 -35.62
N ASP A 274 0.58 -12.24 -34.52
CA ASP A 274 0.03 -12.82 -33.29
C ASP A 274 -0.98 -11.89 -32.59
N ILE A 275 -0.90 -10.58 -32.83
CA ILE A 275 -1.89 -9.59 -32.35
C ILE A 275 -3.01 -9.34 -33.38
N GLY A 276 -3.05 -10.11 -34.46
CA GLY A 276 -4.12 -10.06 -35.48
C GLY A 276 -3.83 -9.17 -36.69
N MET A 277 -2.60 -8.63 -36.84
CA MET A 277 -2.23 -7.86 -38.03
C MET A 277 -1.83 -8.78 -39.20
N HIS A 278 -2.82 -9.31 -39.91
CA HIS A 278 -2.56 -10.20 -41.05
C HIS A 278 -2.26 -9.48 -42.37
N CYS A 279 -2.41 -8.16 -42.42
CA CYS A 279 -2.25 -7.35 -43.65
C CYS A 279 -1.00 -6.45 -43.60
N LEU A 280 0.12 -6.95 -43.07
CA LEU A 280 1.34 -6.15 -42.87
C LEU A 280 1.88 -5.51 -44.15
N GLY A 281 1.68 -6.11 -45.33
CA GLY A 281 2.14 -5.54 -46.61
C GLY A 281 1.27 -4.40 -47.16
N CYS A 282 0.17 -4.04 -46.52
CA CYS A 282 -0.69 -2.95 -46.96
C CYS A 282 -0.04 -1.60 -46.67
N PRO A 283 -0.03 -0.63 -47.61
CA PRO A 283 0.50 0.72 -47.36
C PRO A 283 -0.09 1.39 -46.13
N SER A 284 -1.36 1.12 -45.80
CA SER A 284 -2.00 1.65 -44.59
C SER A 284 -1.39 1.09 -43.31
N SER A 285 -1.10 -0.22 -43.28
CA SER A 285 -0.51 -0.87 -42.10
C SER A 285 0.97 -0.50 -41.93
N GLN A 286 1.68 -0.28 -43.03
CA GLN A 286 3.09 0.13 -43.01
C GLN A 286 3.31 1.55 -42.47
N MET A 287 2.28 2.41 -42.58
CA MET A 287 2.31 3.81 -42.13
C MET A 287 1.70 4.01 -40.74
N GLU A 288 1.24 2.93 -40.10
CA GLU A 288 0.68 2.95 -38.75
C GLU A 288 1.82 2.81 -37.72
N SER A 289 1.76 3.60 -36.65
CA SER A 289 2.68 3.46 -35.52
C SER A 289 2.37 2.20 -34.70
N LEU A 290 3.36 1.70 -33.95
CA LEU A 290 3.14 0.58 -33.04
C LEU A 290 2.05 0.90 -31.98
N ALA A 291 1.95 2.16 -31.54
CA ALA A 291 0.92 2.63 -30.61
C ALA A 291 -0.49 2.55 -31.22
N GLU A 292 -0.67 3.04 -32.44
CA GLU A 292 -1.95 3.01 -33.14
C GLU A 292 -2.39 1.57 -33.41
N ALA A 293 -1.47 0.73 -33.88
CA ALA A 293 -1.76 -0.69 -34.10
C ALA A 293 -2.13 -1.42 -32.82
N ALA A 294 -1.40 -1.17 -31.71
CA ALA A 294 -1.74 -1.73 -30.41
C ALA A 294 -3.15 -1.32 -29.96
N MET A 295 -3.51 -0.05 -30.17
CA MET A 295 -4.84 0.49 -29.86
C MET A 295 -5.94 -0.18 -30.69
N VAL A 296 -5.77 -0.27 -32.02
CA VAL A 296 -6.75 -0.88 -32.94
C VAL A 296 -6.96 -2.36 -32.64
N HIS A 297 -5.89 -3.05 -32.25
CA HIS A 297 -5.90 -4.49 -31.99
C HIS A 297 -6.12 -4.86 -30.51
N GLY A 298 -6.35 -3.86 -29.65
CA GLY A 298 -6.74 -4.07 -28.25
C GLY A 298 -5.66 -4.72 -27.39
N ILE A 299 -4.38 -4.52 -27.72
CA ILE A 299 -3.23 -4.95 -26.91
C ILE A 299 -2.58 -3.76 -26.22
N ASP A 300 -2.01 -3.98 -25.03
CA ASP A 300 -1.19 -2.97 -24.37
C ASP A 300 0.05 -2.67 -25.21
N VAL A 301 0.32 -1.39 -25.47
CA VAL A 301 1.46 -0.98 -26.32
C VAL A 301 2.79 -1.42 -25.73
N ASN A 302 2.93 -1.45 -24.40
CA ASN A 302 4.17 -1.87 -23.76
C ASN A 302 4.37 -3.38 -23.87
N GLU A 303 3.29 -4.16 -23.81
CA GLU A 303 3.34 -5.60 -24.11
C GLU A 303 3.80 -5.86 -25.55
N LEU A 304 3.32 -5.08 -26.53
CA LEU A 304 3.78 -5.18 -27.91
C LEU A 304 5.27 -4.82 -28.02
N ILE A 305 5.70 -3.72 -27.39
CA ILE A 305 7.10 -3.28 -27.39
C ILE A 305 8.01 -4.31 -26.72
N ASP A 306 7.61 -4.90 -25.59
CA ASP A 306 8.36 -5.96 -24.92
C ASP A 306 8.56 -7.17 -25.82
N ARG A 307 7.48 -7.66 -26.45
CA ARG A 307 7.55 -8.80 -27.38
C ARG A 307 8.49 -8.52 -28.55
N LEU A 308 8.49 -7.29 -29.07
CA LEU A 308 9.39 -6.87 -30.15
C LEU A 308 10.85 -6.78 -29.67
N ASN A 309 11.10 -6.19 -28.50
CA ASN A 309 12.44 -6.10 -27.91
C ASN A 309 13.01 -7.48 -27.53
N MET A 310 12.17 -8.50 -27.29
CA MET A 310 12.63 -9.89 -27.10
C MET A 310 13.19 -10.55 -28.37
N LEU A 311 12.99 -9.96 -29.55
CA LEU A 311 13.51 -10.49 -30.83
C LEU A 311 14.99 -10.14 -31.08
N GLY A 312 15.62 -9.29 -30.26
CA GLY A 312 17.01 -8.85 -30.40
C GLY A 312 17.15 -7.37 -30.71
#